data_AF-A0A3D8H2W2-F1
#
_entry.id   AF-A0A3D8H2W2-F1
#
_cell.length_a   1.000
_cell.length_b   1.000
_cell.length_c   1.000
_cell.angle_alpha   90.00
_cell.angle_beta   90.00
_cell.angle_gamma   90.00
#
_symmetry.space_group_name_H-M   'P 1'
#
loop_
_entity.id
_entity.type
_entity.pdbx_description
1 polymer ?
#
loop_
_entity_poly.entity_id
_entity_poly.type
_entity_poly.pdbx_seq_one_letter_code
_entity_poly.pdbx_strand_id
1 'polypeptide(L)'
;MYPGFNCYLTREVTMNAKTFTTAALIGSMFLTSATFAAGGPRNSDGGGGSAETADSEDLTTIEVSDLQFMREEEKLARDVYLTMDQYWGDRTQVFARIALSEESHTSTVDYLLKKFDVEDPVVNDTIGVFTNQELQALYDELVAKGKNSFVDGLFVGGLIEEKDMRDILAAINQTDERAIILAYSNLLDGSKSHLKAFVSVIEAQGLTYEPQVLDAEEVELILEDESQVED
;
A
#
# COMPACT_ATOMS: atom_id res chain seq x y z
N MET A 1 0.62 6.48 -27.73
CA MET A 1 1.37 5.20 -27.66
C MET A 1 2.53 5.44 -26.72
N TYR A 2 2.27 5.31 -25.41
CA TYR A 2 3.23 5.61 -24.36
C TYR A 2 4.17 4.41 -24.17
N PRO A 3 5.49 4.56 -24.40
CA PRO A 3 6.45 3.48 -24.20
C PRO A 3 6.84 3.45 -22.72
N GLY A 4 6.02 2.82 -21.88
CA GLY A 4 6.27 2.67 -20.45
C GLY A 4 5.59 1.47 -19.79
N PHE A 5 4.55 0.92 -20.39
CA PHE A 5 3.68 -0.08 -19.77
C PHE A 5 4.22 -1.51 -19.71
N ASN A 6 5.42 -1.79 -20.23
CA ASN A 6 5.97 -3.17 -20.26
C ASN A 6 6.75 -3.54 -18.99
N CYS A 7 6.66 -2.77 -17.90
CA CYS A 7 7.48 -2.98 -16.69
C CYS A 7 6.87 -4.01 -15.72
N TYR A 8 5.56 -4.21 -15.72
CA TYR A 8 4.88 -5.04 -14.71
C TYR A 8 4.98 -6.55 -15.00
N LEU A 9 5.24 -6.96 -16.26
CA LEU A 9 5.39 -8.37 -16.67
C LEU A 9 6.84 -8.86 -16.81
N THR A 10 7.86 -7.99 -16.66
CA THR A 10 9.28 -8.38 -16.81
C THR A 10 10.18 -7.94 -15.66
N ARG A 11 9.67 -7.81 -14.43
CA ARG A 11 10.54 -7.69 -13.25
C ARG A 11 11.18 -9.06 -12.94
N GLU A 12 11.98 -9.57 -13.87
CA GLU A 12 12.86 -10.71 -13.63
C GLU A 12 13.91 -10.30 -12.61
N VAL A 13 14.04 -11.14 -11.59
CA VAL A 13 15.01 -11.06 -10.53
C VAL A 13 16.42 -11.02 -11.11
N THR A 14 16.99 -9.81 -11.21
CA THR A 14 18.46 -9.69 -11.18
C THR A 14 18.84 -9.45 -9.72
N MET A 15 18.90 -10.54 -8.92
CA MET A 15 19.53 -10.52 -7.60
C MET A 15 21.01 -10.19 -7.79
N ASN A 16 21.34 -8.90 -7.73
CA ASN A 16 22.72 -8.49 -7.57
C ASN A 16 23.02 -8.63 -6.07
N ALA A 17 23.51 -9.80 -5.68
CA ALA A 17 23.92 -10.11 -4.32
C ALA A 17 24.97 -9.10 -3.86
N LYS A 18 24.52 -8.06 -3.14
CA LYS A 18 25.37 -7.24 -2.28
C LYS A 18 24.92 -7.49 -0.85
N THR A 19 25.77 -8.22 -0.17
CA THR A 19 25.76 -8.52 1.26
C THR A 19 25.45 -7.27 2.06
N PHE A 20 24.28 -7.21 2.69
CA PHE A 20 23.99 -6.25 3.75
C PHE A 20 24.46 -6.84 5.08
N THR A 21 25.61 -6.37 5.55
CA THR A 21 26.05 -6.55 6.93
C THR A 21 25.12 -5.78 7.86
N THR A 22 24.41 -6.51 8.71
CA THR A 22 23.63 -6.02 9.84
C THR A 22 24.52 -5.24 10.81
N ALA A 23 24.14 -4.01 11.14
CA ALA A 23 24.69 -3.28 12.28
C ALA A 23 23.54 -2.80 13.15
N ALA A 24 23.32 -3.54 14.24
CA ALA A 24 22.54 -3.09 15.38
C ALA A 24 23.21 -1.87 16.03
N LEU A 25 22.44 -0.85 16.38
CA LEU A 25 22.84 0.14 17.37
C LEU A 25 21.64 0.48 18.26
N ILE A 26 21.58 -0.25 19.38
CA ILE A 26 20.91 0.16 20.60
C ILE A 26 21.70 1.33 21.18
N GLY A 27 21.03 2.42 21.52
CA GLY A 27 21.68 3.59 22.11
C GLY A 27 20.70 4.53 22.80
N SER A 28 20.20 4.11 23.97
CA SER A 28 19.55 5.00 24.94
C SER A 28 20.45 6.18 25.28
N MET A 29 19.94 7.42 25.21
CA MET A 29 20.64 8.58 25.75
C MET A 29 19.77 9.32 26.76
N PHE A 30 20.38 9.48 27.94
CA PHE A 30 19.84 10.02 29.18
C PHE A 30 19.49 11.51 29.10
N LEU A 31 18.45 11.87 29.85
CA LEU A 31 18.14 13.24 30.28
C LEU A 31 19.36 13.92 30.92
N THR A 32 19.62 15.16 30.50
CA THR A 32 20.31 16.14 31.36
C THR A 32 19.58 17.47 31.32
N SER A 33 19.25 17.96 32.51
CA SER A 33 18.64 19.26 32.78
C SER A 33 19.69 20.37 32.70
N ALA A 34 19.37 21.49 32.08
CA ALA A 34 20.07 22.75 32.31
C ALA A 34 19.08 23.92 32.33
N THR A 35 18.86 24.45 33.52
CA THR A 35 18.25 25.76 33.77
C THR A 35 19.24 26.87 33.40
N PHE A 36 18.79 27.88 32.66
CA PHE A 36 19.40 29.22 32.67
C PHE A 36 18.32 30.30 32.80
N ALA A 37 18.61 31.27 33.67
CA ALA A 37 17.75 32.38 34.05
C ALA A 37 18.09 33.68 33.28
N ALA A 38 17.03 34.43 32.96
CA ALA A 38 16.85 35.89 32.81
C ALA A 38 18.00 36.82 32.34
N GLY A 39 17.68 37.66 31.33
CA GLY A 39 18.24 39.02 31.23
C GLY A 39 18.11 39.77 29.89
N GLY A 40 17.17 40.72 29.79
CA GLY A 40 17.35 42.00 29.08
C GLY A 40 16.75 42.20 27.67
N PRO A 41 16.05 43.33 27.38
CA PRO A 41 15.45 43.61 26.07
C PRO A 41 16.35 44.47 25.17
N ARG A 42 16.28 44.29 23.84
CA ARG A 42 16.55 45.35 22.85
C ARG A 42 16.05 45.04 21.44
N ASN A 43 15.72 46.14 20.77
CA ASN A 43 14.90 46.40 19.60
C ASN A 43 15.45 45.89 18.24
N SER A 44 14.53 45.52 17.35
CA SER A 44 14.47 45.77 15.89
C SER A 44 15.74 45.64 15.05
N ASP A 45 15.77 44.64 14.14
CA ASP A 45 15.97 44.95 12.72
C ASP A 45 15.39 43.86 11.81
N GLY A 46 14.88 44.29 10.66
CA GLY A 46 14.15 43.48 9.69
C GLY A 46 15.05 42.56 8.87
N GLY A 47 14.52 41.40 8.52
CA GLY A 47 15.13 40.45 7.61
C GLY A 47 14.12 39.39 7.24
N GLY A 48 13.25 39.71 6.28
CA GLY A 48 12.37 38.75 5.63
C GLY A 48 13.20 37.71 4.90
N GLY A 49 13.42 36.57 5.57
CA GLY A 49 13.74 35.32 4.92
C GLY A 49 12.41 34.66 4.62
N SER A 50 11.97 34.76 3.37
CA SER A 50 10.85 34.02 2.82
C SER A 50 10.92 32.59 3.31
N ALA A 51 9.87 32.14 4.00
CA ALA A 51 9.58 30.71 4.03
C ALA A 51 9.57 30.28 2.56
N GLU A 52 10.55 29.47 2.17
CA GLU A 52 10.50 28.76 0.91
C GLU A 52 9.18 27.99 0.95
N THR A 53 8.20 28.53 0.24
CA THR A 53 7.06 27.77 -0.23
C THR A 53 7.67 26.59 -0.92
N ALA A 54 7.55 25.40 -0.31
CA ALA A 54 7.92 24.16 -0.96
C ALA A 54 7.24 24.18 -2.33
N ASP A 55 8.03 24.40 -3.37
CA ASP A 55 7.56 24.27 -4.73
C ASP A 55 7.01 22.84 -4.82
N SER A 56 5.77 22.74 -5.28
CA SER A 56 5.26 21.48 -5.79
C SER A 56 6.17 21.10 -6.94
N GLU A 57 7.15 20.23 -6.72
CA GLU A 57 7.92 19.67 -7.81
C GLU A 57 6.95 18.89 -8.70
N ASP A 58 6.98 19.16 -10.01
CA ASP A 58 6.16 18.42 -10.96
C ASP A 58 6.52 16.93 -10.89
N LEU A 59 5.51 16.06 -10.76
CA LEU A 59 5.74 14.62 -10.67
C LEU A 59 6.49 14.10 -11.90
N THR A 60 7.39 13.15 -11.66
CA THR A 60 8.02 12.38 -12.72
C THR A 60 6.99 11.50 -13.44
N THR A 61 7.31 11.08 -14.66
CA THR A 61 6.45 10.14 -15.41
C THR A 61 6.26 8.80 -14.68
N ILE A 62 7.23 8.39 -13.86
CA ILE A 62 7.14 7.16 -13.07
C ILE A 62 6.11 7.34 -11.95
N GLU A 63 6.20 8.43 -11.18
CA GLU A 63 5.23 8.73 -10.11
C GLU A 63 3.80 8.89 -10.64
N VAL A 64 3.64 9.53 -11.80
CA VAL A 64 2.33 9.62 -12.47
C VAL A 64 1.80 8.22 -12.82
N SER A 65 2.64 7.37 -13.42
CA SER A 65 2.25 6.00 -13.79
C SER A 65 1.90 5.16 -12.56
N ASP A 66 2.71 5.26 -11.50
CA ASP A 66 2.50 4.51 -10.27
C ASP A 66 1.23 4.97 -9.54
N LEU A 67 0.94 6.28 -9.47
CA LEU A 67 -0.33 6.77 -8.91
C LEU A 67 -1.54 6.25 -9.67
N GLN A 68 -1.49 6.24 -11.00
CA GLN A 68 -2.57 5.71 -11.83
C GLN A 68 -2.73 4.21 -11.64
N PHE A 69 -1.62 3.48 -11.53
CA PHE A 69 -1.66 2.03 -11.28
C PHE A 69 -2.22 1.71 -9.89
N MET A 70 -1.70 2.32 -8.83
CA MET A 70 -2.19 2.14 -7.45
C MET A 70 -3.67 2.49 -7.33
N ARG A 71 -4.14 3.52 -8.03
CA ARG A 71 -5.57 3.89 -8.06
C ARG A 71 -6.47 2.73 -8.51
N GLU A 72 -6.07 2.04 -9.59
CA GLU A 72 -6.82 0.90 -10.11
C GLU A 72 -6.54 -0.41 -9.36
N GLU A 73 -5.36 -0.58 -8.76
CA GLU A 73 -5.02 -1.75 -7.95
C GLU A 73 -5.82 -1.80 -6.64
N GLU A 74 -5.92 -0.69 -5.92
CA GLU A 74 -6.78 -0.58 -4.72
C GLU A 74 -8.26 -0.79 -5.08
N LYS A 75 -8.69 -0.28 -6.24
CA LYS A 75 -10.03 -0.57 -6.78
C LYS A 75 -10.21 -2.05 -7.09
N LEU A 76 -9.18 -2.73 -7.60
CA LEU A 76 -9.20 -4.17 -7.86
C LEU A 76 -9.41 -4.95 -6.58
N ALA A 77 -8.66 -4.64 -5.52
CA ALA A 77 -8.82 -5.26 -4.21
C ALA A 77 -10.27 -5.08 -3.71
N ARG A 78 -10.75 -3.83 -3.69
CA ARG A 78 -12.14 -3.50 -3.31
C ARG A 78 -13.16 -4.32 -4.09
N ASP A 79 -13.07 -4.31 -5.42
CA ASP A 79 -14.06 -4.93 -6.31
C ASP A 79 -14.04 -6.47 -6.19
N VAL A 80 -12.87 -7.07 -6.03
CA VAL A 80 -12.76 -8.52 -5.75
C VAL A 80 -13.40 -8.84 -4.41
N TYR A 81 -13.16 -8.05 -3.37
CA TYR A 81 -13.71 -8.30 -2.03
C TYR A 81 -15.21 -8.09 -1.97
N LEU A 82 -15.76 -7.05 -2.60
CA LEU A 82 -17.20 -6.89 -2.76
C LEU A 82 -17.82 -8.07 -3.50
N THR A 83 -17.12 -8.61 -4.51
CA THR A 83 -17.58 -9.79 -5.24
C THR A 83 -17.49 -11.06 -4.40
N MET A 84 -16.43 -11.27 -3.63
CA MET A 84 -16.29 -12.43 -2.75
C MET A 84 -17.31 -12.39 -1.61
N ASP A 85 -17.61 -11.22 -1.06
CA ASP A 85 -18.63 -11.05 -0.01
C ASP A 85 -20.02 -11.48 -0.50
N GLN A 86 -20.37 -11.20 -1.76
CA GLN A 86 -21.63 -11.67 -2.34
C GLN A 86 -21.76 -13.20 -2.38
N TYR A 87 -20.64 -13.93 -2.50
CA TYR A 87 -20.62 -15.39 -2.59
C TYR A 87 -20.41 -16.06 -1.23
N TRP A 88 -19.63 -15.43 -0.36
CA TRP A 88 -19.08 -16.05 0.85
C TRP A 88 -19.31 -15.26 2.14
N GLY A 89 -19.94 -14.09 2.08
CA GLY A 89 -20.17 -13.19 3.22
C GLY A 89 -20.98 -13.81 4.37
N ASP A 90 -21.85 -14.77 4.05
CA ASP A 90 -22.58 -15.55 5.07
C ASP A 90 -21.65 -16.43 5.93
N ARG A 91 -20.42 -16.71 5.48
CA ARG A 91 -19.44 -17.51 6.22
C ARG A 91 -18.44 -16.67 7.01
N THR A 92 -18.17 -15.45 6.57
CA THR A 92 -17.21 -14.54 7.19
C THR A 92 -17.44 -13.11 6.74
N GLN A 93 -17.17 -12.15 7.63
CA GLN A 93 -17.27 -10.72 7.31
C GLN A 93 -15.94 -10.13 6.78
N VAL A 94 -14.88 -10.94 6.66
CA VAL A 94 -13.54 -10.44 6.30
C VAL A 94 -13.56 -9.68 4.97
N PHE A 95 -14.27 -10.20 3.96
CA PHE A 95 -14.39 -9.56 2.65
C PHE A 95 -15.09 -8.19 2.74
N ALA A 96 -16.28 -8.11 3.33
CA ALA A 96 -16.98 -6.84 3.51
C ALA A 96 -16.17 -5.80 4.30
N ARG A 97 -15.48 -6.22 5.36
CA ARG A 97 -14.69 -5.31 6.21
C ARG A 97 -13.49 -4.75 5.48
N ILE A 98 -12.75 -5.61 4.78
CA ILE A 98 -11.56 -5.18 4.04
C ILE A 98 -11.97 -4.35 2.82
N ALA A 99 -13.06 -4.69 2.12
CA ALA A 99 -13.58 -3.85 1.02
C ALA A 99 -13.87 -2.39 1.45
N LEU A 100 -14.30 -2.15 2.70
CA LEU A 100 -14.48 -0.80 3.23
C LEU A 100 -13.14 -0.07 3.46
N SER A 101 -12.09 -0.81 3.82
CA SER A 101 -10.73 -0.29 3.90
C SER A 101 -10.21 0.08 2.51
N GLU A 102 -10.41 -0.79 1.52
CA GLU A 102 -9.96 -0.51 0.15
C GLU A 102 -10.68 0.67 -0.50
N GLU A 103 -11.94 0.91 -0.14
CA GLU A 103 -12.62 2.15 -0.53
C GLU A 103 -11.90 3.39 0.01
N SER A 104 -11.33 3.30 1.23
CA SER A 104 -10.55 4.38 1.83
C SER A 104 -9.17 4.51 1.18
N HIS A 105 -8.52 3.40 0.83
CA HIS A 105 -7.24 3.40 0.11
C HIS A 105 -7.39 4.02 -1.28
N THR A 106 -8.34 3.53 -2.09
CA THR A 106 -8.56 4.06 -3.45
C THR A 106 -8.96 5.55 -3.41
N SER A 107 -9.75 5.98 -2.40
CA SER A 107 -10.06 7.40 -2.18
C SER A 107 -8.84 8.24 -1.81
N THR A 108 -7.87 7.66 -1.09
CA THR A 108 -6.60 8.31 -0.77
C THR A 108 -5.78 8.55 -2.03
N VAL A 109 -5.72 7.57 -2.94
CA VAL A 109 -5.01 7.73 -4.23
C VAL A 109 -5.73 8.72 -5.15
N ASP A 110 -7.07 8.72 -5.21
CA ASP A 110 -7.87 9.74 -5.93
C ASP A 110 -7.55 11.17 -5.44
N TYR A 111 -7.42 11.35 -4.12
CA TYR A 111 -6.99 12.62 -3.56
C TYR A 111 -5.59 13.04 -4.07
N LEU A 112 -4.64 12.11 -4.15
CA LEU A 112 -3.30 12.41 -4.68
C LEU A 112 -3.32 12.73 -6.17
N LEU A 113 -4.09 11.99 -6.97
CA LEU A 113 -4.27 12.27 -8.40
C LEU A 113 -4.76 13.71 -8.61
N LYS A 114 -5.79 14.14 -7.84
CA LYS A 114 -6.30 15.52 -7.87
C LYS A 114 -5.28 16.54 -7.37
N LYS A 115 -4.51 16.21 -6.33
CA LYS A 115 -3.50 17.10 -5.74
C LYS A 115 -2.40 17.44 -6.74
N PHE A 116 -1.99 16.47 -7.56
CA PHE A 116 -0.90 16.61 -8.53
C PHE A 116 -1.37 16.80 -9.98
N ASP A 117 -2.66 17.07 -10.19
CA ASP A 117 -3.27 17.26 -11.52
C ASP A 117 -3.03 16.08 -12.49
N VAL A 118 -3.07 14.86 -11.96
CA VAL A 118 -2.96 13.61 -12.73
C VAL A 118 -4.35 13.12 -13.12
N GLU A 119 -4.52 12.68 -14.36
CA GLU A 119 -5.77 12.12 -14.86
C GLU A 119 -6.14 10.81 -14.13
N ASP A 120 -7.36 10.74 -13.57
CA ASP A 120 -7.87 9.54 -12.89
C ASP A 120 -8.24 8.46 -13.93
N PRO A 121 -7.59 7.27 -13.89
CA PRO A 121 -7.93 6.17 -14.79
C PRO A 121 -9.31 5.55 -14.49
N VAL A 122 -9.88 5.74 -13.29
CA VAL A 122 -11.19 5.22 -12.90
C VAL A 122 -12.29 6.15 -13.43
N VAL A 123 -12.55 6.07 -14.73
CA VAL A 123 -13.64 6.82 -15.40
C VAL A 123 -15.01 6.15 -15.25
N ASN A 124 -15.03 4.89 -14.80
CA ASN A 124 -16.24 4.12 -14.54
C ASN A 124 -16.05 3.26 -13.28
N ASP A 125 -16.74 3.63 -12.21
CA ASP A 125 -16.62 2.97 -10.91
C ASP A 125 -17.52 1.71 -10.77
N THR A 126 -17.97 1.14 -11.88
CA THR A 126 -18.66 -0.15 -11.85
C THR A 126 -17.70 -1.25 -11.38
N ILE A 127 -18.17 -2.13 -10.50
CA ILE A 127 -17.41 -3.30 -10.02
C ILE A 127 -16.90 -4.11 -11.21
N GLY A 128 -15.59 -4.35 -11.24
CA GLY A 128 -14.94 -5.20 -12.24
C GLY A 128 -14.66 -4.51 -13.57
N VAL A 129 -14.75 -3.19 -13.65
CA VAL A 129 -14.39 -2.40 -14.83
C VAL A 129 -13.08 -1.65 -14.57
N PHE A 130 -12.08 -1.90 -15.42
CA PHE A 130 -10.75 -1.27 -15.35
C PHE A 130 -10.33 -0.71 -16.71
N THR A 131 -9.64 0.42 -16.69
CA THR A 131 -8.99 1.03 -17.85
C THR A 131 -7.71 0.24 -18.17
N ASN A 132 -6.89 -0.06 -17.17
CA ASN A 132 -5.73 -0.92 -17.30
C ASN A 132 -6.15 -2.36 -17.62
N GLN A 133 -5.74 -2.86 -18.80
CA GLN A 133 -6.11 -4.18 -19.28
C GLN A 133 -5.45 -5.32 -18.51
N GLU A 134 -4.31 -5.08 -17.87
CA GLU A 134 -3.64 -6.07 -17.02
C GLU A 134 -4.43 -6.27 -15.73
N LEU A 135 -4.89 -5.17 -15.11
CA LEU A 135 -5.74 -5.21 -13.92
C LEU A 135 -7.13 -5.77 -14.25
N GLN A 136 -7.69 -5.47 -15.44
CA GLN A 136 -8.93 -6.12 -15.90
C GLN A 136 -8.78 -7.64 -15.98
N ALA A 137 -7.71 -8.14 -16.58
CA ALA A 137 -7.45 -9.56 -16.70
C ALA A 137 -7.21 -10.21 -15.32
N LEU A 138 -6.47 -9.53 -14.45
CA LEU A 138 -6.21 -9.99 -13.08
C LEU A 138 -7.50 -10.08 -12.28
N TYR A 139 -8.39 -9.09 -12.36
CA TYR A 139 -9.71 -9.13 -11.72
C TYR A 139 -10.51 -10.36 -12.18
N ASP A 140 -10.59 -10.58 -13.50
CA ASP A 140 -11.33 -11.71 -14.06
C ASP A 140 -10.78 -13.06 -13.58
N GLU A 141 -9.44 -13.19 -13.52
CA GLU A 141 -8.76 -14.38 -13.00
C GLU A 141 -9.04 -14.61 -11.51
N LEU A 142 -8.85 -13.59 -10.68
CA LEU A 142 -9.01 -13.68 -9.22
C LEU A 142 -10.46 -13.98 -8.84
N VAL A 143 -11.42 -13.35 -9.52
CA VAL A 143 -12.84 -13.63 -9.30
C VAL A 143 -13.20 -15.05 -9.72
N ALA A 144 -12.68 -15.53 -10.86
CA ALA A 144 -12.90 -16.91 -11.28
C ALA A 144 -12.29 -17.91 -10.27
N LYS A 145 -11.07 -17.66 -9.79
CA LYS A 145 -10.39 -18.49 -8.78
C LYS A 145 -11.16 -18.49 -7.46
N GLY A 146 -11.50 -17.32 -6.93
CA GLY A 146 -12.14 -17.15 -5.62
C GLY A 146 -13.56 -17.69 -5.54
N LYS A 147 -14.26 -17.81 -6.68
CA LYS A 147 -15.59 -18.43 -6.75
C LYS A 147 -15.58 -19.95 -6.71
N ASN A 148 -14.43 -20.60 -6.92
CA ASN A 148 -14.34 -22.05 -6.93
C ASN A 148 -14.70 -22.66 -5.57
N SER A 149 -14.23 -22.05 -4.49
CA SER A 149 -14.59 -22.44 -3.12
C SER A 149 -14.37 -21.29 -2.14
N PHE A 150 -14.96 -21.41 -0.94
CA PHE A 150 -14.74 -20.44 0.13
C PHE A 150 -13.25 -20.29 0.47
N VAL A 151 -12.52 -21.40 0.53
CA VAL A 151 -11.08 -21.41 0.81
C VAL A 151 -10.31 -20.71 -0.32
N ASP A 152 -10.64 -20.98 -1.58
CA ASP A 152 -10.00 -20.28 -2.72
C ASP A 152 -10.24 -18.77 -2.66
N GLY A 153 -11.42 -18.32 -2.22
CA GLY A 153 -11.71 -16.91 -2.00
C GLY A 153 -10.81 -16.27 -0.95
N LEU A 154 -10.54 -16.96 0.16
CA LEU A 154 -9.64 -16.46 1.21
C LEU A 154 -8.18 -16.40 0.73
N PHE A 155 -7.73 -17.41 0.00
CA PHE A 155 -6.38 -17.41 -0.60
C PHE A 155 -6.24 -16.36 -1.72
N VAL A 156 -7.31 -16.03 -2.43
CA VAL A 156 -7.34 -14.88 -3.34
C VAL A 156 -7.16 -13.57 -2.57
N GLY A 157 -7.78 -13.44 -1.39
CA GLY A 157 -7.52 -12.32 -0.48
C GLY A 157 -6.04 -12.18 -0.13
N GLY A 158 -5.44 -13.21 0.45
CA GLY A 158 -4.00 -13.18 0.77
C GLY A 158 -3.09 -12.90 -0.43
N LEU A 159 -3.43 -13.41 -1.62
CA LEU A 159 -2.69 -13.14 -2.86
C LEU A 159 -2.72 -11.67 -3.26
N ILE A 160 -3.88 -11.01 -3.14
CA ILE A 160 -4.02 -9.59 -3.46
C ILE A 160 -3.14 -8.77 -2.52
N GLU A 161 -3.21 -9.02 -1.21
CA GLU A 161 -2.43 -8.25 -0.23
C GLU A 161 -0.92 -8.40 -0.42
N GLU A 162 -0.44 -9.60 -0.76
CA GLU A 162 0.98 -9.79 -1.06
C GLU A 162 1.43 -9.08 -2.35
N LYS A 163 0.57 -9.00 -3.37
CA LYS A 163 0.86 -8.23 -4.60
C LYS A 163 0.92 -6.74 -4.29
N ASP A 164 -0.09 -6.26 -3.58
CA ASP A 164 -0.26 -4.86 -3.22
C ASP A 164 0.95 -4.35 -2.41
N MET A 165 1.35 -5.07 -1.36
CA MET A 165 2.55 -4.72 -0.58
C MET A 165 3.82 -4.64 -1.43
N ARG A 166 4.01 -5.59 -2.35
CA ARG A 166 5.19 -5.61 -3.23
C ARG A 166 5.21 -4.40 -4.17
N ASP A 167 4.05 -4.07 -4.73
CA ASP A 167 3.92 -3.03 -5.75
C ASP A 167 3.93 -1.63 -5.09
N ILE A 168 3.35 -1.47 -3.90
CA ILE A 168 3.51 -0.29 -3.02
C ILE A 168 4.98 -0.06 -2.65
N LEU A 169 5.70 -1.09 -2.16
CA LEU A 169 7.12 -0.95 -1.82
C LEU A 169 7.96 -0.61 -3.05
N ALA A 170 7.59 -1.11 -4.23
CA ALA A 170 8.25 -0.72 -5.47
C ALA A 170 8.05 0.76 -5.77
N ALA A 171 6.81 1.27 -5.64
CA ALA A 171 6.46 2.65 -5.91
C ALA A 171 7.11 3.63 -4.91
N ILE A 172 7.13 3.29 -3.61
CA ILE A 172 7.84 4.08 -2.57
C ILE A 172 9.32 4.27 -2.92
N ASN A 173 9.97 3.24 -3.49
CA ASN A 173 11.38 3.31 -3.85
C ASN A 173 11.68 4.15 -5.11
N GLN A 174 10.66 4.63 -5.82
CA GLN A 174 10.77 5.40 -7.06
C GLN A 174 10.39 6.88 -6.90
N THR A 175 10.01 7.31 -5.70
CA THR A 175 9.54 8.66 -5.42
C THR A 175 10.32 9.28 -4.26
N ASP A 176 10.54 10.58 -4.33
CA ASP A 176 10.94 11.42 -3.19
C ASP A 176 9.83 12.39 -2.74
N GLU A 177 8.68 12.37 -3.40
CA GLU A 177 7.51 13.15 -3.05
C GLU A 177 6.89 12.66 -1.74
N ARG A 178 7.12 13.44 -0.68
CA ARG A 178 6.72 13.12 0.69
C ARG A 178 5.24 12.79 0.82
N ALA A 179 4.35 13.47 0.09
CA ALA A 179 2.92 13.22 0.17
C ALA A 179 2.55 11.82 -0.36
N ILE A 180 3.21 11.37 -1.44
CA ILE A 180 3.02 10.04 -2.01
C ILE A 180 3.57 8.99 -1.05
N ILE A 181 4.80 9.17 -0.54
CA ILE A 181 5.42 8.24 0.42
C ILE A 181 4.55 8.02 1.65
N LEU A 182 3.98 9.10 2.22
CA LEU A 182 3.12 9.00 3.40
C LEU A 182 1.83 8.23 3.11
N ALA A 183 1.20 8.47 1.96
CA ALA A 183 -0.01 7.73 1.58
C ALA A 183 0.30 6.25 1.36
N TYR A 184 1.31 5.93 0.56
CA TYR A 184 1.73 4.57 0.26
C TYR A 184 2.16 3.80 1.51
N SER A 185 2.81 4.46 2.47
CA SER A 185 3.13 3.81 3.75
C SER A 185 1.88 3.43 4.55
N ASN A 186 0.82 4.25 4.51
CA ASN A 186 -0.45 3.90 5.17
C ASN A 186 -1.18 2.76 4.44
N LEU A 187 -1.17 2.77 3.10
CA LEU A 187 -1.70 1.65 2.30
C LEU A 187 -0.97 0.36 2.66
N LEU A 188 0.37 0.38 2.67
CA LEU A 188 1.21 -0.76 3.05
C LEU A 188 0.87 -1.35 4.43
N ASP A 189 0.62 -0.50 5.42
CA ASP A 189 0.21 -0.94 6.75
C ASP A 189 -1.23 -1.50 6.78
N GLY A 190 -2.10 -0.98 5.91
CA GLY A 190 -3.41 -1.54 5.60
C GLY A 190 -3.29 -2.97 5.04
N SER A 191 -2.56 -3.16 3.94
CA SER A 191 -2.42 -4.46 3.28
C SER A 191 -1.79 -5.52 4.19
N LYS A 192 -0.84 -5.16 5.06
CA LYS A 192 -0.33 -6.05 6.12
C LYS A 192 -1.43 -6.51 7.08
N SER A 193 -2.29 -5.57 7.49
CA SER A 193 -3.40 -5.84 8.40
C SER A 193 -4.47 -6.71 7.75
N HIS A 194 -4.72 -6.50 6.47
CA HIS A 194 -5.64 -7.30 5.66
C HIS A 194 -5.11 -8.72 5.45
N LEU A 195 -3.81 -8.87 5.16
CA LEU A 195 -3.17 -10.19 5.06
C LEU A 195 -3.34 -10.98 6.35
N LYS A 196 -3.04 -10.37 7.51
CA LYS A 196 -3.28 -10.97 8.84
C LYS A 196 -4.72 -11.41 9.01
N ALA A 197 -5.68 -10.58 8.60
CA ALA A 197 -7.09 -10.89 8.71
C ALA A 197 -7.50 -12.09 7.83
N PHE A 198 -7.02 -12.17 6.58
CA PHE A 198 -7.27 -13.33 5.72
C PHE A 198 -6.62 -14.59 6.27
N VAL A 199 -5.35 -14.52 6.69
CA VAL A 199 -4.62 -15.65 7.29
C VAL A 199 -5.34 -16.17 8.52
N SER A 200 -5.80 -15.29 9.41
CA SER A 200 -6.56 -15.68 10.60
C SER A 200 -7.83 -16.48 10.25
N VAL A 201 -8.56 -16.08 9.21
CA VAL A 201 -9.76 -16.80 8.76
C VAL A 201 -9.41 -18.15 8.10
N ILE A 202 -8.30 -18.21 7.35
CA ILE A 202 -7.77 -19.44 6.74
C ILE A 202 -7.40 -20.46 7.83
N GLU A 203 -6.66 -20.01 8.84
CA GLU A 203 -6.25 -20.85 9.98
C GLU A 203 -7.42 -21.30 10.83
N ALA A 204 -8.46 -20.48 10.97
CA ALA A 204 -9.72 -20.89 11.59
C ALA A 204 -10.45 -22.01 10.81
N GLN A 205 -10.13 -22.22 9.52
CA GLN A 205 -10.59 -23.40 8.77
C GLN A 205 -9.72 -24.65 8.99
N GLY A 206 -8.67 -24.56 9.82
CA GLY A 206 -7.70 -25.63 10.06
C GLY A 206 -6.68 -25.79 8.95
N LEU A 207 -6.45 -24.74 8.15
CA LEU A 207 -5.45 -24.71 7.08
C LEU A 207 -4.25 -23.87 7.49
N THR A 208 -3.12 -24.05 6.81
CA THR A 208 -1.95 -23.17 6.93
C THR A 208 -1.90 -22.25 5.73
N TYR A 209 -1.62 -20.96 5.95
CA TYR A 209 -1.37 -20.04 4.85
C TYR A 209 0.05 -20.22 4.31
N GLU A 210 0.16 -20.39 3.00
CA GLU A 210 1.44 -20.46 2.30
C GLU A 210 1.57 -19.20 1.43
N PRO A 211 2.64 -18.42 1.59
CA PRO A 211 2.91 -17.23 0.78
C PRO A 211 2.89 -17.52 -0.72
N GLN A 212 2.29 -16.61 -1.49
CA GLN A 212 2.07 -16.80 -2.93
C GLN A 212 2.94 -15.88 -3.79
N VAL A 213 3.45 -14.78 -3.24
CA VAL A 213 4.24 -13.76 -3.94
C VAL A 213 5.46 -13.33 -3.14
N LEU A 214 5.29 -13.03 -1.85
CA LEU A 214 6.37 -12.61 -0.96
C LEU A 214 7.17 -13.81 -0.45
N ASP A 215 8.40 -13.55 0.01
CA ASP A 215 9.22 -14.58 0.63
C ASP A 215 8.63 -15.05 1.97
N ALA A 216 8.83 -16.32 2.31
CA ALA A 216 8.21 -16.90 3.50
C ALA A 216 8.61 -16.23 4.81
N GLU A 217 9.88 -15.84 4.94
CA GLU A 217 10.38 -15.09 6.10
C GLU A 217 9.75 -13.69 6.19
N GLU A 218 9.49 -13.04 5.05
CA GLU A 218 8.83 -11.73 5.02
C GLU A 218 7.38 -11.83 5.51
N VAL A 219 6.63 -12.82 5.02
CA VAL A 219 5.26 -13.05 5.49
C VAL A 219 5.23 -13.45 6.95
N GLU A 220 6.15 -14.29 7.43
CA GLU A 220 6.26 -14.64 8.85
C GLU A 220 6.46 -13.39 9.72
N LEU A 221 7.40 -12.51 9.35
CA LEU A 221 7.62 -11.25 10.06
C LEU A 221 6.38 -10.35 10.05
N ILE A 222 5.67 -10.27 8.93
CA ILE A 222 4.42 -9.51 8.85
C ILE A 222 3.41 -10.09 9.84
N LEU A 223 3.19 -11.41 9.83
CA LEU A 223 2.18 -12.06 10.67
C LEU A 223 2.49 -11.98 12.17
N GLU A 224 3.77 -11.97 12.55
CA GLU A 224 4.22 -11.83 13.95
C GLU A 224 4.21 -10.39 14.48
N ASP A 225 4.10 -9.39 13.61
CA ASP A 225 4.14 -7.99 14.03
C ASP A 225 2.86 -7.58 14.79
N GLU A 226 2.98 -7.39 16.10
CA GLU A 226 1.87 -6.98 16.98
C GLU A 226 1.59 -5.46 16.95
N SER A 227 2.33 -4.67 16.17
CA SER A 227 2.34 -3.20 16.29
C SER A 227 1.06 -2.45 15.88
N GLN A 228 -0.06 -3.13 15.58
CA GLN A 228 -1.32 -2.48 15.14
C GLN A 228 -2.60 -3.22 15.59
N VAL A 229 -2.68 -3.63 16.87
CA VAL A 229 -3.98 -3.97 17.48
C VAL A 229 -4.32 -2.91 18.53
N GLU A 230 -4.77 -1.74 18.08
CA GLU A 230 -5.60 -0.87 18.92
C GLU A 230 -7.06 -1.02 18.47
N ASP A 231 -7.89 -1.51 19.40
CA ASP A 231 -9.33 -1.80 19.30
C ASP A 231 -10.20 -0.61 18.82
#